data_AF-A0A939K8P7-F1
#
_entry.id   AF-A0A939K8P7-F1
#
_cell.length_a   1.000
_cell.length_b   1.000
_cell.length_c   1.000
_cell.angle_alpha   90.00
_cell.angle_beta   90.00
_cell.angle_gamma   90.00
#
_symmetry.space_group_name_H-M   'P 1'
#
loop_
_entity.id
_entity.type
_entity.pdbx_description
1 polymer ?
#
loop_
_entity_poly.entity_id
_entity_poly.type
_entity_poly.pdbx_seq_one_letter_code
_entity_poly.pdbx_strand_id
1 'polypeptide(L)'
;MKILANFLILLIIAIWVVAIALISVQNATSVSLRFLVFQSIQIPLGLMLAFSVAVGLLGTAVLQPLWGLGESQSRVDEDAEFFVDDEDF
;
A
#
# COMPACT_ATOMS: atom_id res chain seq x y z
N MET A 1 -5.76 -20.14 -3.46
CA MET A 1 -6.13 -19.08 -2.48
C MET A 1 -5.58 -17.70 -2.82
N LYS A 2 -4.41 -17.58 -3.50
CA LYS A 2 -3.81 -16.32 -3.98
C LYS A 2 -4.80 -15.38 -4.72
N ILE A 3 -5.64 -15.89 -5.62
CA ILE A 3 -6.66 -15.08 -6.33
C ILE A 3 -7.64 -14.39 -5.37
N LEU A 4 -8.14 -15.11 -4.37
CA LEU A 4 -9.12 -14.58 -3.42
C LEU A 4 -8.46 -13.55 -2.50
N ALA A 5 -7.22 -13.81 -2.06
CA ALA A 5 -6.44 -12.85 -1.28
C ALA A 5 -6.19 -11.55 -2.07
N ASN A 6 -5.75 -11.65 -3.33
CA ASN A 6 -5.52 -10.49 -4.19
C ASN A 6 -6.82 -9.71 -4.45
N PHE A 7 -7.93 -10.42 -4.67
CA PHE A 7 -9.24 -9.79 -4.82
C PHE A 7 -9.64 -9.00 -3.58
N LEU A 8 -9.47 -9.58 -2.38
CA LEU A 8 -9.77 -8.89 -1.12
C LEU A 8 -8.88 -7.66 -0.91
N ILE A 9 -7.59 -7.76 -1.22
CA ILE A 9 -6.66 -6.62 -1.13
C ILE A 9 -7.10 -5.49 -2.05
N LEU A 10 -7.41 -5.79 -3.32
CA LEU A 10 -7.89 -4.79 -4.28
C LEU A 10 -9.22 -4.18 -3.84
N LEU A 11 -10.14 -4.98 -3.31
CA LEU A 11 -11.42 -4.51 -2.78
C LEU A 11 -11.21 -3.52 -1.62
N ILE A 12 -10.33 -3.84 -0.68
CA ILE A 12 -9.99 -2.96 0.45
C ILE A 12 -9.40 -1.65 -0.07
N ILE A 13 -8.44 -1.72 -1.00
CA ILE A 13 -7.82 -0.52 -1.60
C ILE A 13 -8.87 0.34 -2.32
N ALA A 14 -9.76 -0.27 -3.10
CA ALA A 14 -10.81 0.45 -3.81
C ALA A 14 -11.77 1.18 -2.84
N ILE A 15 -12.20 0.49 -1.78
CA ILE A 15 -13.04 1.08 -0.72
C ILE A 15 -12.31 2.25 -0.06
N TRP A 16 -11.02 2.10 0.26
CA TRP A 16 -10.20 3.16 0.85
C TRP A 16 -10.09 4.39 -0.06
N VAL A 17 -9.85 4.19 -1.36
CA VAL A 17 -9.76 5.29 -2.33
C VAL A 17 -11.08 6.06 -2.41
N VAL A 18 -12.21 5.36 -2.50
CA VAL A 18 -13.54 5.99 -2.53
C VAL A 18 -13.82 6.73 -1.22
N ALA A 19 -13.51 6.14 -0.07
CA ALA A 19 -13.69 6.77 1.22
C ALA A 19 -12.89 8.07 1.34
N ILE A 20 -11.61 8.07 0.95
CA ILE A 20 -10.75 9.26 0.97
C ILE A 20 -11.29 10.33 0.01
N ALA A 21 -11.72 9.95 -1.19
CA ALA A 21 -12.31 10.89 -2.14
C ALA A 21 -13.59 11.54 -1.59
N LEU A 22 -14.50 10.75 -1.02
CA LEU A 22 -15.74 11.25 -0.42
C LEU A 22 -15.47 12.14 0.79
N ILE A 23 -14.59 11.72 1.69
CA ILE A 23 -14.18 12.52 2.86
C ILE A 23 -13.54 13.82 2.39
N SER A 24 -12.67 13.77 1.37
CA SER A 24 -12.01 14.95 0.78
C SER A 24 -13.01 15.94 0.18
N VAL A 25 -13.98 15.45 -0.60
CA VAL A 25 -14.97 16.31 -1.28
C VAL A 25 -15.92 16.92 -0.26
N GLN A 26 -16.35 16.14 0.74
CA GLN A 26 -17.32 16.60 1.74
C GLN A 26 -16.67 17.44 2.85
N ASN A 27 -15.40 17.19 3.17
CA ASN A 27 -14.64 17.92 4.18
C ASN A 27 -13.57 18.77 3.48
N ALA A 28 -14.01 19.73 2.67
CA ALA A 28 -13.15 20.75 2.05
C ALA A 28 -12.61 21.79 3.08
N THR A 29 -12.60 21.41 4.37
CA THR A 29 -12.00 22.20 5.43
C THR A 29 -10.50 22.10 5.36
N SER A 30 -9.84 23.24 5.53
CA SER A 30 -8.39 23.26 5.64
C SER A 30 -7.99 22.93 7.07
N VAL A 31 -7.04 22.01 7.20
CA VAL A 31 -6.42 21.67 8.49
C VAL A 31 -5.03 22.28 8.55
N SER A 32 -4.59 22.65 9.75
CA SER A 32 -3.20 23.08 9.99
C SER A 32 -2.55 22.11 10.95
N LEU A 33 -1.34 21.67 10.61
CA LEU A 33 -0.52 20.84 11.48
C LEU A 33 0.20 21.77 12.45
N ARG A 34 -0.11 21.64 13.74
CA ARG A 34 0.60 22.36 14.81
C ARG A 34 1.65 21.43 15.41
N PHE A 35 2.90 21.83 15.33
CA PHE A 35 4.03 21.12 15.92
C PHE A 35 4.75 22.00 16.94
N LEU A 36 4.58 21.68 18.23
CA LEU A 36 5.03 22.51 19.36
C LEU A 36 4.50 23.95 19.26
N VAL A 37 5.35 24.90 18.86
CA VAL A 37 5.00 26.33 18.67
C VAL A 37 4.73 26.66 17.20
N PHE A 38 5.13 25.79 16.27
CA PHE A 38 4.99 26.01 14.83
C PHE A 38 3.61 25.57 14.33
N GLN A 39 3.05 26.33 13.39
CA GLN A 39 1.82 25.98 12.69
C GLN A 39 2.13 25.94 11.20
N SER A 40 1.77 24.84 10.54
CA SER A 40 1.87 24.73 9.08
C SER A 40 0.88 25.65 8.39
N ILE A 41 1.07 25.84 7.09
CA ILE A 41 0.03 26.41 6.25
C ILE A 41 -1.22 25.52 6.28
N GLN A 42 -2.35 26.14 5.96
CA GLN A 42 -3.62 25.46 5.76
C GLN A 42 -3.52 24.49 4.58
N ILE A 43 -3.69 23.20 4.86
CA ILE A 43 -3.65 22.12 3.89
C ILE A 43 -5.05 21.49 3.81
N PRO A 44 -5.62 21.28 2.62
CA PRO A 44 -6.88 20.57 2.48
C PRO A 44 -6.81 19.17 3.12
N LEU A 45 -7.81 18.78 3.91
CA LEU A 45 -7.84 17.47 4.60
C LEU A 45 -7.59 16.30 3.63
N GLY A 46 -8.20 16.35 2.44
CA GLY A 46 -8.01 15.34 1.41
C GLY A 46 -6.56 15.18 0.96
N LEU A 47 -5.83 16.29 0.82
CA LEU A 47 -4.41 16.25 0.47
C LEU A 47 -3.60 15.60 1.59
N MET A 48 -3.93 15.90 2.85
CA MET A 48 -3.26 15.31 4.01
C MET A 48 -3.48 13.79 4.10
N LEU A 49 -4.69 13.32 3.84
CA LEU A 49 -5.02 11.90 3.80
C LEU A 49 -4.31 11.18 2.65
N ALA A 50 -4.37 11.74 1.44
CA ALA A 50 -3.67 11.19 0.28
C ALA A 50 -2.16 11.11 0.51
N PHE A 51 -1.57 12.16 1.08
CA PHE A 51 -0.15 12.20 1.42
C PHE A 51 0.20 11.16 2.48
N SER A 52 -0.62 11.00 3.52
CA SER A 52 -0.40 9.98 4.56
C SER A 52 -0.42 8.56 4.00
N VAL A 53 -1.36 8.25 3.09
CA VAL A 53 -1.42 6.93 2.45
C VAL A 53 -0.20 6.72 1.55
N ALA A 54 0.17 7.72 0.75
CA ALA A 54 1.33 7.64 -0.13
C ALA A 54 2.63 7.41 0.67
N VAL A 55 2.84 8.19 1.74
CA VAL A 55 4.00 8.03 2.63
C VAL A 55 3.98 6.69 3.34
N GLY A 56 2.81 6.20 3.78
CA GLY A 56 2.68 4.87 4.37
C GLY A 56 3.09 3.77 3.40
N LEU A 57 2.57 3.79 2.16
CA LEU A 57 2.87 2.80 1.13
C LEU A 57 4.33 2.86 0.66
N LEU A 58 4.87 4.05 0.40
CA LEU A 58 6.28 4.23 0.05
C LEU A 58 7.19 3.83 1.23
N GLY A 59 6.80 4.22 2.45
CA GLY A 59 7.51 3.88 3.67
C GLY A 59 7.64 2.37 3.84
N THR A 60 6.55 1.63 3.69
CA THR A 60 6.59 0.16 3.74
C THR A 60 7.42 -0.43 2.61
N ALA A 61 7.29 0.08 1.39
CA ALA A 61 8.06 -0.41 0.23
C ALA A 61 9.57 -0.20 0.41
N VAL A 62 9.99 0.89 1.05
CA VAL A 62 11.40 1.19 1.36
C VAL A 62 11.88 0.44 2.60
N LEU A 63 11.05 0.28 3.62
CA LEU A 63 11.40 -0.42 4.86
C LEU A 63 11.47 -1.95 4.67
N GLN A 64 10.64 -2.53 3.80
CA GLN A 64 10.64 -3.97 3.50
C GLN A 64 12.03 -4.53 3.14
N PRO A 65 12.78 -3.97 2.17
CA PRO A 65 14.12 -4.45 1.86
C PRO A 65 15.14 -4.17 2.98
N LEU A 66 14.97 -3.08 3.74
CA LEU A 66 15.86 -2.73 4.85
C LEU A 66 15.70 -3.64 6.07
N TRP A 67 14.50 -4.22 6.27
CA TRP A 67 14.21 -5.14 7.39
C TRP A 67 14.64 -6.60 7.12
N GLY A 68 15.17 -6.91 5.93
CA GLY A 68 15.73 -8.24 5.66
C GLY A 68 14.73 -9.41 5.72
N LEU A 69 13.44 -9.17 5.47
CA LEU A 69 12.43 -10.23 5.25
C LEU A 69 12.04 -10.31 3.77
N GLY A 70 13.06 -10.35 2.92
CA GLY A 70 12.97 -10.72 1.51
C GLY A 70 12.90 -12.23 1.29
N GLU A 71 12.33 -13.01 2.22
CA GLU A 71 12.19 -14.46 2.07
C GLU A 71 10.73 -14.82 1.79
N SER A 72 10.30 -14.50 0.57
CA SER A 72 9.49 -15.39 -0.28
C SER A 72 9.23 -14.63 -1.58
N GLN A 73 10.29 -14.46 -2.35
CA GLN A 73 10.17 -14.51 -3.80
C GLN A 73 9.47 -15.84 -4.10
N SER A 74 8.16 -15.84 -4.41
CA SER A 74 7.54 -16.98 -5.09
C SER A 74 7.98 -17.02 -6.57
N ARG A 75 9.29 -16.82 -6.81
CA ARG A 75 10.03 -17.23 -8.01
C ARG A 75 10.43 -18.70 -7.95
N VAL A 76 10.01 -19.42 -6.90
CA VAL A 76 10.22 -20.87 -6.78
C VAL A 76 9.10 -21.67 -7.47
N ASP A 77 8.00 -21.02 -7.90
CA ASP A 77 6.87 -21.69 -8.56
C ASP A 77 7.14 -22.10 -10.03
N GLU A 78 8.22 -21.68 -10.71
CA GLU A 78 8.39 -21.96 -12.16
C GLU A 78 9.62 -22.83 -12.51
N ASP A 79 10.77 -22.66 -11.85
CA ASP A 79 11.99 -23.37 -12.27
C ASP A 79 12.02 -24.83 -11.79
N ALA A 80 11.37 -25.19 -10.67
CA ALA A 80 11.43 -26.55 -10.13
C ALA A 80 10.41 -27.52 -10.77
N GLU A 81 9.25 -27.03 -11.23
CA GLU A 81 8.27 -27.87 -11.95
C GLU A 81 8.73 -28.15 -13.40
N PHE A 82 9.55 -27.26 -14.00
CA PHE A 82 10.08 -27.44 -15.35
C PHE A 82 11.10 -28.60 -15.49
N PHE A 83 11.72 -29.05 -14.39
CA PHE A 83 12.74 -30.12 -14.41
C PHE A 83 12.27 -31.48 -13.85
N VAL A 84 11.02 -31.60 -13.39
CA VAL A 84 10.54 -32.83 -12.73
C VAL A 84 9.71 -33.73 -13.66
N ASP A 85 9.17 -33.21 -14.76
CA ASP A 85 8.27 -33.98 -15.65
C ASP A 85 8.97 -34.79 -16.77
N ASP A 86 10.31 -34.72 -16.91
CA ASP A 86 11.05 -35.35 -18.02
C ASP A 86 11.91 -36.59 -17.62
N GLU A 87 11.81 -37.12 -16.40
CA GLU A 87 12.50 -38.36 -16.00
C GLU A 87 11.53 -39.44 -15.49
N ASP A 88 10.86 -40.14 -16.40
CA ASP A 88 10.39 -41.52 -16.19
C ASP A 88 10.44 -42.27 -17.54
N PHE A 89 11.59 -42.93 -17.79
CA PHE A 89 11.82 -43.93 -18.85
C PHE A 89 11.36 -45.32 -18.42
#